data_AF-A0A1H7IW22-F1
#
_entry.id   AF-A0A1H7IW22-F1
#
_cell.length_a   1.000
_cell.length_b   1.000
_cell.length_c   1.000
_cell.angle_alpha   90.00
_cell.angle_beta   90.00
_cell.angle_gamma   90.00
#
_symmetry.space_group_name_H-M   'P 1'
#
loop_
_entity.id
_entity.type
_entity.pdbx_description
1 polymer ?
#
loop_
_entity_poly.entity_id
_entity_poly.type
_entity_poly.pdbx_seq_one_letter_code
_entity_poly.pdbx_strand_id
1 'polypeptide(L)'
;MAQPKLNQKALNSIVVPFPSISEQEEVTKRLDELSPSRQQLTAIYQQKLTALAELKQSLLHKAFSGELTAKGAEAAVEEATA
;
A
#
# COMPACT_ATOMS: atom_id res chain seq x y z
N MET A 1 11.39 -8.36 33.81
CA MET A 1 10.58 -9.24 32.93
C MET A 1 11.54 -10.08 32.09
N ALA A 2 11.32 -11.40 31.98
CA ALA A 2 12.21 -12.29 31.21
C ALA A 2 11.87 -12.20 29.72
N GLN A 3 12.85 -11.85 28.89
CA GLN A 3 12.68 -11.80 27.44
C GLN A 3 12.67 -13.23 26.89
N PRO A 4 11.67 -13.64 26.08
CA PRO A 4 11.67 -14.97 25.49
C PRO A 4 12.90 -15.13 24.60
N LYS A 5 13.79 -16.05 24.97
CA LYS A 5 14.98 -16.42 24.20
C LYS A 5 14.74 -17.77 23.55
N LEU A 6 14.75 -17.80 22.22
CA LEU A 6 14.84 -19.04 21.47
C LEU A 6 16.22 -19.65 21.70
N ASN A 7 16.28 -20.71 22.52
CA ASN A 7 17.52 -21.42 22.81
C ASN A 7 17.66 -22.64 21.88
N GLN A 8 18.87 -23.21 21.82
CA GLN A 8 19.17 -24.31 20.91
C GLN A 8 18.30 -25.56 21.15
N LYS A 9 17.94 -25.84 22.40
CA LYS A 9 17.04 -26.94 22.75
C LYS A 9 15.64 -26.73 22.16
N ALA A 10 15.12 -25.50 22.26
CA ALA A 10 13.83 -25.14 21.70
C ALA A 10 13.86 -25.15 20.16
N LEU A 11 14.95 -24.69 19.54
CA LEU A 11 15.13 -24.75 18.08
C LEU A 11 15.10 -26.20 17.57
N ASN A 12 15.85 -27.09 18.22
CA ASN A 12 15.94 -28.50 17.82
C ASN A 12 14.64 -29.29 18.05
N SER A 13 13.71 -28.77 18.86
CA SER A 13 12.39 -29.38 19.06
C SER A 13 11.36 -29.00 17.97
N ILE A 14 11.69 -28.09 17.07
CA ILE A 14 10.79 -27.70 15.97
C ILE A 14 10.81 -28.80 14.91
N VAL A 15 9.67 -29.43 14.69
CA VAL A 15 9.50 -30.40 13.60
C VAL A 15 9.30 -29.63 12.30
N VAL A 16 10.21 -29.81 11.35
CA VAL A 16 10.13 -29.20 10.02
C VAL A 16 9.86 -30.30 8.99
N PRO A 17 8.83 -30.18 8.15
CA PRO A 17 8.60 -31.12 7.07
C PRO A 17 9.76 -31.04 6.07
N PHE A 18 10.28 -32.20 5.67
CA PHE A 18 11.40 -32.30 4.73
C PHE A 18 10.95 -33.04 3.46
N PRO A 19 10.29 -32.34 2.52
CA PRO A 19 9.84 -32.93 1.26
C PRO A 19 11.02 -33.18 0.31
N SER A 20 10.77 -33.84 -0.82
CA SER A 20 11.80 -34.07 -1.83
C SER A 20 12.33 -32.76 -2.43
N ILE A 21 13.56 -32.76 -2.95
CA ILE A 21 14.16 -31.55 -3.57
C ILE A 21 13.27 -30.99 -4.68
N SER A 22 12.67 -31.86 -5.51
CA SER A 22 11.75 -31.44 -6.57
C SER A 22 10.53 -30.69 -6.02
N GLU A 23 9.95 -31.15 -4.92
CA GLU A 23 8.81 -30.47 -4.28
C GLU A 23 9.24 -29.15 -3.64
N GLN A 24 10.44 -29.08 -3.04
CA GLN A 24 10.98 -27.84 -2.49
C GLN A 24 11.18 -26.77 -3.59
N GLU A 25 11.72 -27.17 -4.74
CA GLU A 25 11.91 -26.29 -5.90
C GLU A 25 10.57 -25.81 -6.47
N GLU A 26 9.59 -26.69 -6.59
CA GLU A 26 8.26 -26.33 -7.08
C GLU A 26 7.57 -25.31 -6.15
N VAL A 27 7.62 -25.54 -4.84
CA VAL A 27 7.06 -24.61 -3.85
C VAL A 27 7.76 -23.25 -3.93
N THR A 28 9.09 -23.25 -4.01
CA THR A 28 9.88 -22.02 -4.10
C THR A 28 9.53 -21.24 -5.36
N LYS A 29 9.45 -21.92 -6.51
CA LYS A 29 9.06 -21.30 -7.78
C LYS A 29 7.69 -20.62 -7.70
N ARG A 30 6.70 -21.28 -7.10
CA ARG A 30 5.36 -20.69 -6.93
C ARG A 30 5.38 -19.45 -6.04
N LEU A 31 6.20 -19.44 -4.98
CA LEU A 31 6.37 -18.28 -4.10
C LEU A 31 7.07 -17.12 -4.82
N ASP A 32 8.07 -17.42 -5.64
CA ASP A 32 8.80 -16.44 -6.44
C ASP A 32 7.92 -15.83 -7.53
N GLU A 33 7.03 -16.62 -8.14
CA GLU A 33 6.05 -16.11 -9.11
C GLU A 33 4.99 -15.21 -8.45
N LEU A 34 4.57 -15.51 -7.23
CA LEU A 34 3.54 -14.74 -6.52
C LEU A 34 4.08 -13.43 -5.90
N SER A 35 5.35 -13.42 -5.49
CA SER A 35 5.94 -12.32 -4.73
C SER A 35 5.92 -10.97 -5.47
N PRO A 36 6.27 -10.88 -6.76
CA PRO A 36 6.22 -9.63 -7.53
C PRO A 36 4.81 -9.04 -7.60
N SER A 37 3.80 -9.88 -7.85
CA SER A 37 2.40 -9.44 -7.91
C SER A 37 1.96 -8.81 -6.58
N ARG A 38 2.29 -9.46 -5.46
CA ARG A 38 2.02 -8.94 -4.12
C ARG A 38 2.73 -7.61 -3.87
N GLN A 39 4.00 -7.49 -4.25
CA GLN A 39 4.78 -6.26 -4.09
C GLN A 39 4.19 -5.11 -4.92
N GLN A 40 3.88 -5.36 -6.19
CA GLN A 40 3.26 -4.38 -7.07
C GLN A 40 1.91 -3.90 -6.53
N LEU A 41 1.06 -4.82 -6.08
CA LEU A 41 -0.24 -4.47 -5.49
C LEU A 41 -0.06 -3.59 -4.25
N THR A 42 0.86 -3.95 -3.37
CA THR A 42 1.17 -3.18 -2.16
C THR A 42 1.64 -1.77 -2.50
N ALA A 43 2.53 -1.63 -3.49
CA ALA A 43 3.02 -0.34 -3.95
C ALA A 43 1.90 0.54 -4.51
N ILE A 44 1.00 -0.03 -5.33
CA ILE A 44 -0.17 0.69 -5.87
C ILE A 44 -1.07 1.19 -4.74
N TYR A 45 -1.34 0.36 -3.72
CA TYR A 45 -2.15 0.78 -2.58
C TYR A 45 -1.50 1.92 -1.80
N GLN A 46 -0.19 1.86 -1.57
CA GLN A 46 0.55 2.94 -0.89
C GLN A 46 0.47 4.24 -1.69
N GLN A 47 0.70 4.20 -3.01
CA GLN A 47 0.57 5.37 -3.88
C GLN A 47 -0.84 5.97 -3.83
N LYS A 48 -1.89 5.15 -3.87
CA LYS A 48 -3.28 5.61 -3.78
C LYS A 48 -3.58 6.28 -2.44
N LEU A 49 -3.08 5.74 -1.33
CA LEU A 49 -3.25 6.34 -0.01
C LEU A 49 -2.57 7.71 0.08
N THR A 50 -1.36 7.83 -0.45
CA THR A 50 -0.65 9.11 -0.51
C THR A 50 -1.41 10.12 -1.37
N ALA A 51 -1.83 9.73 -2.57
CA ALA A 51 -2.60 10.61 -3.46
C ALA A 51 -3.93 11.07 -2.84
N LEU A 52 -4.62 10.19 -2.11
CA LEU A 52 -5.84 10.54 -1.37
C LEU A 52 -5.57 11.56 -0.25
N ALA A 53 -4.47 11.40 0.48
CA ALA A 53 -4.08 12.34 1.52
C ALA A 53 -3.77 13.72 0.94
N GLU A 54 -2.98 13.77 -0.14
CA GLU A 54 -2.65 15.00 -0.86
C GLU A 54 -3.89 15.68 -1.45
N LEU A 55 -4.78 14.90 -2.09
CA LEU A 55 -6.03 15.42 -2.63
C LEU A 55 -6.90 16.04 -1.53
N LYS A 56 -7.06 15.35 -0.40
CA LYS A 56 -7.80 15.87 0.76
C LYS A 56 -7.19 17.18 1.25
N GLN A 57 -5.87 17.25 1.37
CA GLN A 57 -5.17 18.46 1.80
C GLN A 57 -5.36 19.60 0.81
N SER A 58 -5.22 19.34 -0.49
CA SER A 58 -5.43 20.33 -1.55
C SER A 58 -6.86 20.87 -1.56
N LEU A 59 -7.86 20.00 -1.41
CA LEU A 59 -9.27 20.40 -1.35
C LEU A 59 -9.55 21.26 -0.13
N LEU A 60 -9.06 20.89 1.05
CA LEU A 60 -9.20 21.70 2.26
C LEU A 60 -8.53 23.06 2.09
N HIS A 61 -7.31 23.10 1.55
CA HIS A 61 -6.61 24.35 1.31
C HIS A 61 -7.41 25.29 0.39
N LYS A 62 -7.89 24.77 -0.76
CA LYS A 62 -8.70 25.55 -1.71
C LYS A 62 -10.05 25.97 -1.15
N ALA A 63 -10.62 25.20 -0.22
CA ALA A 63 -11.90 25.52 0.42
C ALA A 63 -11.71 26.68 1.41
N PHE A 64 -10.62 26.66 2.19
CA PHE A 64 -10.32 27.71 3.16
C PHE A 64 -9.73 28.98 2.53
N SER A 65 -9.04 28.88 1.38
CA SER A 65 -8.56 30.06 0.63
C SER A 65 -9.64 30.72 -0.23
N GLY A 66 -10.84 30.14 -0.31
CA GLY A 66 -11.94 30.65 -1.14
C GLY A 66 -11.74 30.43 -2.65
N GLU A 67 -10.65 29.79 -3.07
CA GLU A 67 -10.35 29.46 -4.47
C GLU A 67 -11.40 28.51 -5.08
N LEU A 68 -11.97 27.61 -4.27
CA LEU A 68 -13.05 26.72 -4.72
C LEU A 68 -14.34 27.47 -5.05
N THR A 69 -14.63 28.58 -4.35
CA THR A 69 -15.82 29.41 -4.59
C THR A 69 -15.58 30.50 -5.64
N ALA A 70 -14.35 31.02 -5.74
CA ALA A 70 -13.98 32.03 -6.73
C ALA A 70 -14.04 31.49 -8.18
N LYS A 71 -13.57 30.25 -8.39
CA LYS A 71 -13.66 29.58 -9.70
C LYS A 71 -15.09 29.26 -10.15
N GLY A 72 -16.01 29.01 -9.21
CA GLY A 72 -17.42 28.80 -9.52
C GLY A 72 -18.15 30.09 -9.91
N ALA A 73 -17.68 31.25 -9.42
CA ALA A 73 -18.22 32.55 -9.77
C ALA A 73 -17.74 33.03 -11.15
N GLU A 74 -16.46 32.83 -11.52
CA GLU A 74 -15.95 33.20 -12.86
C GLU A 74 -16.63 32.41 -13.99
N ALA A 75 -16.91 31.12 -13.80
CA ALA A 75 -17.63 30.30 -14.78
C ALA A 75 -19.07 30.79 -15.04
N ALA A 76 -19.72 31.43 -14.06
CA ALA A 76 -21.07 31.99 -14.22
C ALA A 76 -21.07 33.37 -14.91
N VAL A 77 -19.95 34.08 -14.95
CA VAL A 77 -19.86 35.39 -15.64
C VAL A 77 -19.64 35.21 -17.15
N GLU A 78 -18.91 34.17 -17.58
CA GLU A 78 -18.66 33.90 -19.01
C GLU A 78 -19.93 33.43 -19.75
N GLU A 79 -20.81 32.65 -19.09
CA GLU A 79 -22.08 32.18 -19.66
C GLU A 79 -23.16 33.28 -19.75
N ALA A 80 -23.01 34.39 -19.01
CA ALA A 80 -23.93 35.53 -19.04
C ALA A 80 -23.53 36.63 -20.07
N THR A 81 -22.37 36.49 -20.73
CA THR A 81 -21.87 37.46 -21.73
C THR A 81 -21.80 36.91 -23.16
N ALA A 82 -22.34 35.71 -23.41
CA ALA A 82 -22.57 35.14 -24.74
C ALA A 82 -24.04 35.23 -25.13
#